data_AF-A0A8X8KFV1-F1
#
_entry.id   AF-A0A8X8KFV1-F1
#
_cell.length_a   1.000
_cell.length_b   1.000
_cell.length_c   1.000
_cell.angle_alpha   90.00
_cell.angle_beta   90.00
_cell.angle_gamma   90.00
#
_symmetry.space_group_name_H-M   'P 1'
#
loop_
_entity.id
_entity.type
_entity.pdbx_description
1 polymer ?
#
loop_
_entity_poly.entity_id
_entity_poly.type
_entity_poly.pdbx_seq_one_letter_code
_entity_poly.pdbx_strand_id
1 'polypeptide(L)'
;MHFKSEDDYKSWAEQQEFGAIAGALFTQEGPEDYVGAIPAIRAVIYFKEGYSNDMREAIAQCFEDYQNHAKDHLKWLWQDEPPKGEENTLEYKKTKPIRKILDSYGRMKAFGLLYTSGKEKFATGSWEFYVSGKSEWQSKKRDSQSTLTFSMPIEWVEENPKVYIDLFINFANRLKANHGYAGYACIISKIRNDKNEPTEAFLSRKLWAMDVGNAMLSAKYLVDGIKTVSWLTAINYEWFNKIKNEEALNSELPMNWFIGYDYGTGVVIQAGALPNDGSMESDPLPAPYVLLNRILKPLRVEKIQAIHRGNYSTEENPLITGYRAEAWMKRFDIEDDQKLDYFSKLQHEPKLNSKYAFLDKRIDWN
;
A
#
# COMPACT_ATOMS: atom_id res chain seq x y z
N MET A 1 3.12 -18.92 -22.40
CA MET A 1 4.15 -19.59 -21.58
C MET A 1 3.43 -20.09 -20.35
N HIS A 2 2.79 -21.25 -20.44
CA HIS A 2 2.07 -21.86 -19.32
C HIS A 2 2.84 -23.08 -18.84
N PHE A 3 2.74 -23.38 -17.55
CA PHE A 3 3.29 -24.62 -16.99
C PHE A 3 2.50 -25.81 -17.53
N LYS A 4 3.19 -26.90 -17.87
CA LYS A 4 2.55 -28.11 -18.43
C LYS A 4 2.23 -29.14 -17.35
N SER A 5 2.88 -29.03 -16.18
CA SER A 5 2.72 -29.93 -15.04
C SER A 5 2.92 -29.21 -13.71
N GLU A 6 2.51 -29.86 -12.62
CA GLU A 6 2.78 -29.39 -11.25
C GLU A 6 4.28 -29.39 -10.93
N ASP A 7 5.04 -30.33 -11.48
CA ASP A 7 6.49 -30.41 -11.28
C ASP A 7 7.23 -29.26 -11.97
N ASP A 8 6.75 -28.81 -13.14
CA ASP A 8 7.27 -27.61 -13.80
C ASP A 8 7.04 -26.37 -12.92
N TYR A 9 5.86 -26.27 -12.30
CA TYR A 9 5.54 -25.17 -11.38
C TYR A 9 6.44 -25.19 -10.13
N LYS A 10 6.63 -26.36 -9.52
CA LYS A 10 7.51 -26.51 -8.34
C LYS A 10 8.94 -26.11 -8.67
N SER A 11 9.47 -26.62 -9.77
CA SER A 11 10.82 -26.31 -10.26
C SER A 11 10.98 -24.81 -10.55
N TRP A 12 9.94 -24.17 -11.08
CA TRP A 12 9.91 -22.72 -11.29
C TRP A 12 9.92 -21.96 -9.97
N ALA A 13 9.08 -22.34 -9.01
CA ALA A 13 8.91 -21.66 -7.72
C ALA A 13 10.21 -21.69 -6.89
N GLU A 14 10.95 -22.81 -6.92
CA GLU A 14 12.25 -22.95 -6.26
C GLU A 14 13.33 -21.98 -6.79
N GLN A 15 13.14 -21.42 -7.99
CA GLN A 15 14.05 -20.45 -8.60
C GLN A 15 13.60 -18.99 -8.37
N GLN A 16 12.47 -18.77 -7.72
CA GLN A 16 11.94 -17.45 -7.43
C GLN A 16 12.27 -16.99 -6.00
N GLU A 17 12.00 -15.71 -5.75
CA GLU A 17 11.93 -15.17 -4.40
C GLU A 17 10.88 -15.94 -3.57
N PHE A 18 11.16 -16.13 -2.28
CA PHE A 18 10.23 -16.81 -1.38
C PHE A 18 8.86 -16.14 -1.38
N GLY A 19 7.79 -16.94 -1.52
CA GLY A 19 6.42 -16.44 -1.59
C GLY A 19 5.98 -15.95 -2.98
N ALA A 20 6.84 -16.00 -4.01
CA ALA A 20 6.43 -15.68 -5.37
C ALA A 20 5.35 -16.63 -5.89
N ILE A 21 4.35 -16.07 -6.58
CA ILE A 21 3.21 -16.79 -7.15
C ILE A 21 3.18 -16.55 -8.65
N ALA A 22 2.98 -17.62 -9.42
CA ALA A 22 2.90 -17.55 -10.86
C ALA A 22 1.78 -16.61 -11.32
N GLY A 23 2.02 -15.93 -12.43
CA GLY A 23 1.01 -15.08 -13.01
C GLY A 23 -0.15 -15.86 -13.59
N ALA A 24 -1.33 -15.22 -13.66
CA ALA A 24 -2.54 -15.83 -14.21
C ALA A 24 -2.98 -17.14 -13.51
N LEU A 25 -2.55 -17.38 -12.26
CA LEU A 25 -2.81 -18.64 -11.54
C LEU A 25 -4.29 -19.06 -11.53
N PHE A 26 -5.20 -18.09 -11.39
CA PHE A 26 -6.64 -18.33 -11.31
C PHE A 26 -7.40 -17.93 -12.59
N THR A 27 -6.72 -17.78 -13.74
CA THR A 27 -7.41 -17.63 -15.03
C THR A 27 -7.71 -18.99 -15.66
N GLN A 28 -8.57 -19.04 -16.67
CA GLN A 28 -8.96 -20.30 -17.33
C GLN A 28 -7.78 -20.98 -18.04
N GLU A 29 -6.82 -20.19 -18.53
CA GLU A 29 -5.63 -20.66 -19.24
C GLU A 29 -4.57 -21.25 -18.29
N GLY A 30 -4.72 -21.01 -16.98
CA GLY A 30 -3.82 -21.50 -15.94
C GLY A 30 -2.51 -20.70 -15.81
N PRO A 31 -1.64 -21.11 -14.87
CA PRO A 31 -0.48 -20.32 -14.48
C PRO A 31 0.53 -20.13 -15.61
N GLU A 32 1.02 -18.89 -15.73
CA GLU A 32 2.03 -18.46 -16.68
C GLU A 32 3.41 -18.34 -16.01
N ASP A 33 4.47 -18.60 -16.78
CA ASP A 33 5.88 -18.55 -16.34
C ASP A 33 6.39 -17.11 -16.19
N TYR A 34 5.91 -16.44 -15.15
CA TYR A 34 6.42 -15.18 -14.61
C TYR A 34 5.86 -14.95 -13.21
N VAL A 35 6.54 -14.12 -12.40
CA VAL A 35 5.99 -13.73 -11.08
C VAL A 35 4.86 -12.73 -11.29
N GLY A 36 3.62 -13.16 -11.07
CA GLY A 36 2.44 -12.31 -11.22
C GLY A 36 1.92 -11.75 -9.90
N ALA A 37 2.31 -12.35 -8.78
CA ALA A 37 1.95 -11.93 -7.43
C ALA A 37 3.07 -12.27 -6.44
N ILE A 38 3.31 -11.41 -5.45
CA ILE A 38 4.25 -11.67 -4.35
C ILE A 38 3.83 -10.94 -3.07
N PRO A 39 3.79 -11.61 -1.90
CA PRO A 39 3.57 -10.95 -0.62
C PRO A 39 4.71 -9.98 -0.27
N ALA A 40 4.35 -8.79 0.23
CA ALA A 40 5.30 -7.76 0.63
C ALA A 40 4.66 -6.82 1.68
N ILE A 41 5.45 -5.91 2.26
CA ILE A 41 4.89 -4.77 3.00
C ILE A 41 4.77 -3.59 2.04
N ARG A 42 3.54 -3.14 1.76
CA ARG A 42 3.25 -2.02 0.86
C ARG A 42 2.77 -0.81 1.65
N ALA A 43 3.29 0.35 1.28
CA ALA A 43 2.79 1.65 1.66
C ALA A 43 2.02 2.27 0.50
N VAL A 44 0.99 3.04 0.84
CA VAL A 44 0.18 3.83 -0.08
C VAL A 44 0.02 5.23 0.50
N ILE A 45 0.31 6.24 -0.30
CA ILE A 45 0.23 7.65 0.08
C ILE A 45 -0.61 8.40 -0.95
N TYR A 46 -1.62 9.13 -0.48
CA TYR A 46 -2.49 9.96 -1.30
C TYR A 46 -2.17 11.44 -1.07
N PHE A 47 -1.90 12.17 -2.16
CA PHE A 47 -1.47 13.57 -2.10
C PHE A 47 -2.01 14.38 -3.27
N LYS A 48 -2.01 15.71 -3.15
CA LYS A 48 -2.52 16.62 -4.18
C LYS A 48 -1.41 17.09 -5.12
N GLU A 49 -1.81 17.62 -6.28
CA GLU A 49 -0.94 18.40 -7.17
C GLU A 49 0.32 17.70 -7.68
N GLY A 50 0.23 16.41 -8.07
CA GLY A 50 1.40 15.70 -8.63
C GLY A 50 2.01 16.31 -9.90
N TYR A 51 1.31 17.26 -10.53
CA TYR A 51 1.82 18.03 -11.68
C TYR A 51 2.76 19.19 -11.28
N SER A 52 2.75 19.64 -10.03
CA SER A 52 3.50 20.83 -9.62
C SER A 52 5.00 20.54 -9.50
N ASN A 53 5.83 21.56 -9.68
CA ASN A 53 7.28 21.41 -9.62
C ASN A 53 7.73 20.96 -8.22
N ASP A 54 7.18 21.59 -7.18
CA ASP A 54 7.47 21.25 -5.78
C ASP A 54 7.14 19.79 -5.48
N MET A 55 5.99 19.31 -5.97
CA MET A 55 5.57 17.95 -5.71
C MET A 55 6.35 16.92 -6.54
N ARG A 56 6.78 17.27 -7.75
CA ARG A 56 7.70 16.43 -8.55
C ARG A 56 9.08 16.33 -7.91
N GLU A 57 9.58 17.41 -7.32
CA GLU A 57 10.82 17.37 -6.55
C GLU A 57 10.65 16.51 -5.29
N ALA A 58 9.55 16.64 -4.57
CA ALA A 58 9.23 15.79 -3.43
C ALA A 58 9.17 14.30 -3.81
N ILE A 59 8.51 13.96 -4.93
CA ILE A 59 8.47 12.59 -5.47
C ILE A 59 9.88 12.08 -5.78
N ALA A 60 10.74 12.91 -6.39
CA ALA A 60 12.10 12.54 -6.70
C ALA A 60 12.91 12.23 -5.44
N GLN A 61 12.80 13.07 -4.41
CA GLN A 61 13.46 12.84 -3.12
C GLN A 61 12.96 11.56 -2.44
N CYS A 62 11.65 11.27 -2.50
CA CYS A 62 11.12 10.01 -2.00
C CYS A 62 11.73 8.81 -2.74
N PHE A 63 11.86 8.88 -4.07
CA PHE A 63 12.49 7.81 -4.83
C PHE A 63 13.97 7.63 -4.49
N GLU A 64 14.72 8.71 -4.29
CA GLU A 64 16.13 8.64 -3.90
C GLU A 64 16.35 7.98 -2.54
N ASP A 65 15.50 8.29 -1.56
CA ASP A 65 15.54 7.61 -0.26
C ASP A 65 15.20 6.12 -0.40
N TYR A 66 14.22 5.78 -1.25
CA TYR A 66 13.92 4.39 -1.55
C TYR A 66 15.10 3.67 -2.23
N GLN A 67 15.80 4.35 -3.15
CA GLN A 67 16.96 3.82 -3.85
C GLN A 67 18.12 3.47 -2.91
N ASN A 68 18.25 4.12 -1.75
CA ASN A 68 19.27 3.77 -0.76
C ASN A 68 19.15 2.31 -0.29
N HIS A 69 17.99 1.69 -0.44
CA HIS A 69 17.71 0.30 -0.07
C HIS A 69 17.42 -0.58 -1.28
N ALA A 70 16.71 -0.06 -2.28
CA ALA A 70 16.15 -0.88 -3.36
C ALA A 70 17.03 -0.95 -4.62
N LYS A 71 18.00 -0.05 -4.81
CA LYS A 71 18.67 0.16 -6.12
C LYS A 71 19.25 -1.11 -6.73
N ASP A 72 19.80 -2.02 -5.92
CA ASP A 72 20.48 -3.23 -6.41
C ASP A 72 19.47 -4.35 -6.75
N HIS A 73 18.20 -4.17 -6.37
CA HIS A 73 17.09 -5.09 -6.65
C HIS A 73 16.28 -4.67 -7.89
N LEU A 74 16.22 -3.37 -8.20
CA LEU A 74 15.39 -2.83 -9.28
C LEU A 74 15.92 -3.26 -10.66
N LYS A 75 15.02 -3.78 -11.51
CA LYS A 75 15.36 -4.29 -12.85
C LYS A 75 14.73 -3.48 -13.98
N TRP A 76 13.54 -2.95 -13.77
CA TRP A 76 12.77 -2.29 -14.83
C TRP A 76 12.15 -0.97 -14.35
N LEU A 77 12.08 -0.02 -15.29
CA LEU A 77 11.17 1.12 -15.24
C LEU A 77 10.09 0.89 -16.31
N TRP A 78 8.83 0.98 -15.91
CA TRP A 78 7.68 1.09 -16.80
C TRP A 78 7.04 2.48 -16.68
N GLN A 79 6.68 3.07 -17.81
CA GLN A 79 6.09 4.40 -17.91
C GLN A 79 4.68 4.30 -18.50
N ASP A 80 3.70 4.84 -17.80
CA ASP A 80 2.36 5.04 -18.34
C ASP A 80 2.38 6.21 -19.32
N GLU A 81 1.94 5.96 -20.55
CA GLU A 81 1.93 6.93 -21.66
C GLU A 81 3.19 7.84 -21.70
N PRO A 82 4.39 7.30 -22.00
CA PRO A 82 5.62 8.09 -21.97
C PRO A 82 5.56 9.30 -22.93
N PRO A 83 6.38 10.35 -22.71
CA PRO A 83 6.54 11.44 -23.67
C PRO A 83 6.99 10.92 -25.04
N LYS A 84 6.66 11.66 -26.10
CA LYS A 84 6.97 11.25 -27.47
C LYS A 84 8.47 11.00 -27.65
N GLY A 85 8.83 9.80 -28.08
CA GLY A 85 10.22 9.38 -28.31
C GLY A 85 10.87 8.65 -27.14
N GLU A 86 10.21 8.56 -25.98
CA GLU A 86 10.66 7.75 -24.85
C GLU A 86 10.07 6.33 -24.92
N GLU A 87 10.84 5.34 -24.45
CA GLU A 87 10.40 3.96 -24.36
C GLU A 87 9.44 3.75 -23.19
N ASN A 88 8.42 2.91 -23.40
CA ASN A 88 7.46 2.55 -22.35
C ASN A 88 8.10 1.69 -21.25
N THR A 89 9.10 0.88 -21.59
CA THR A 89 9.80 0.04 -20.61
C THR A 89 11.29 0.04 -20.85
N LEU A 90 12.07 0.29 -19.79
CA LEU A 90 13.53 0.39 -19.83
C LEU A 90 14.13 -0.49 -18.73
N GLU A 91 15.28 -1.11 -18.99
CA GLU A 91 16.10 -1.67 -17.90
C GLU A 91 16.49 -0.54 -16.94
N TYR A 92 16.35 -0.77 -15.64
CA TYR A 92 16.57 0.25 -14.60
C TYR A 92 17.95 0.93 -14.73
N LYS A 93 19.01 0.17 -14.98
CA LYS A 93 20.38 0.69 -15.17
C LYS A 93 20.55 1.63 -16.38
N LYS A 94 19.61 1.61 -17.32
CA LYS A 94 19.59 2.48 -18.51
C LYS A 94 18.67 3.70 -18.33
N THR A 95 18.01 3.81 -17.18
CA THR A 95 17.06 4.89 -16.92
C THR A 95 17.76 6.20 -16.65
N LYS A 96 17.10 7.31 -17.03
CA LYS A 96 17.49 8.66 -16.62
C LYS A 96 17.13 8.84 -15.14
N PRO A 97 17.78 9.76 -14.41
CA PRO A 97 17.35 10.15 -13.07
C PRO A 97 15.87 10.56 -13.07
N ILE A 98 15.11 10.19 -12.03
CA ILE A 98 13.65 10.39 -11.98
C ILE A 98 13.26 11.86 -12.19
N ARG A 99 14.05 12.82 -11.69
CA ARG A 99 13.84 14.26 -11.94
C ARG A 99 13.77 14.58 -13.43
N LYS A 100 14.72 14.06 -14.22
CA LYS A 100 14.78 14.28 -15.68
C LYS A 100 13.60 13.64 -16.40
N ILE A 101 13.12 12.50 -15.91
CA ILE A 101 11.91 11.86 -16.43
C ILE A 101 10.71 12.75 -16.11
N LEU A 102 10.52 13.18 -14.87
CA LEU A 102 9.40 14.04 -14.47
C LEU A 102 9.40 15.39 -15.21
N ASP A 103 10.58 16.01 -15.40
CA ASP A 103 10.74 17.26 -16.18
C ASP A 103 10.27 17.11 -17.64
N SER A 104 10.35 15.90 -18.20
CA SER A 104 9.92 15.65 -19.58
C SER A 104 8.39 15.57 -19.74
N TYR A 105 7.64 15.41 -18.66
CA TYR A 105 6.17 15.44 -18.69
C TYR A 105 5.64 16.88 -18.58
N GLY A 106 4.86 17.33 -19.57
CA GLY A 106 4.13 18.60 -19.46
C GLY A 106 3.11 18.59 -18.31
N ARG A 107 2.87 19.75 -17.68
CA ARG A 107 1.96 19.88 -16.52
C ARG A 107 0.52 19.41 -16.79
N MET A 108 0.08 19.47 -18.04
CA MET A 108 -1.26 19.04 -18.48
C MET A 108 -1.36 17.53 -18.72
N LYS A 109 -0.26 16.80 -18.63
CA LYS A 109 -0.21 15.35 -18.83
C LYS A 109 -0.03 14.65 -17.48
N ALA A 110 -0.87 13.64 -17.23
CA ALA A 110 -0.68 12.74 -16.11
C ALA A 110 0.53 11.83 -16.37
N PHE A 111 1.09 11.25 -15.33
CA PHE A 111 2.18 10.27 -15.48
C PHE A 111 1.98 9.10 -14.54
N GLY A 112 2.56 7.96 -14.93
CA GLY A 112 2.73 6.79 -14.10
C GLY A 112 4.15 6.28 -14.27
N LEU A 113 4.90 6.13 -13.19
CA LEU A 113 6.26 5.57 -13.21
C LEU A 113 6.31 4.39 -12.25
N LEU A 114 6.64 3.21 -12.76
CA LEU A 114 6.77 1.97 -11.99
C LEU A 114 8.22 1.49 -12.06
N TYR A 115 8.89 1.45 -10.92
CA TYR A 115 10.18 0.77 -10.75
C TYR A 115 9.93 -0.55 -10.02
N THR A 116 10.42 -1.67 -10.54
CA THR A 116 10.17 -3.00 -9.96
C THR A 116 11.40 -3.91 -10.01
N SER A 117 11.53 -4.81 -9.04
CA SER A 117 12.50 -5.91 -9.03
C SER A 117 12.09 -7.14 -9.86
N GLY A 118 10.91 -7.10 -10.51
CA GLY A 118 10.42 -8.19 -11.36
C GLY A 118 11.47 -8.68 -12.37
N LYS A 119 11.61 -9.99 -12.50
CA LYS A 119 12.63 -10.60 -13.37
C LYS A 119 12.37 -10.26 -14.84
N GLU A 120 11.15 -10.52 -15.31
CA GLU A 120 10.67 -10.13 -16.63
C GLU A 120 10.12 -8.69 -16.60
N LYS A 121 10.18 -7.99 -17.74
CA LYS A 121 9.72 -6.60 -17.88
C LYS A 121 8.25 -6.33 -17.53
N PHE A 122 7.45 -7.38 -17.42
CA PHE A 122 6.03 -7.35 -17.07
C PHE A 122 5.73 -8.10 -15.77
N ALA A 123 6.72 -8.68 -15.10
CA ALA A 123 6.56 -9.36 -13.83
C ALA A 123 6.57 -8.35 -12.67
N THR A 124 6.06 -8.79 -11.53
CA THR A 124 6.18 -8.05 -10.26
C THR A 124 7.35 -8.57 -9.43
N GLY A 125 7.66 -7.85 -8.35
CA GLY A 125 8.64 -8.22 -7.34
C GLY A 125 8.34 -7.50 -6.02
N SER A 126 8.97 -7.95 -4.93
CA SER A 126 8.73 -7.40 -3.59
C SER A 126 9.26 -5.96 -3.41
N TRP A 127 10.26 -5.56 -4.20
CA TRP A 127 10.75 -4.19 -4.28
C TRP A 127 10.05 -3.46 -5.43
N GLU A 128 9.04 -2.66 -5.10
CA GLU A 128 8.30 -1.83 -6.05
C GLU A 128 8.27 -0.38 -5.57
N PHE A 129 8.41 0.57 -6.49
CA PHE A 129 8.07 1.98 -6.28
C PHE A 129 7.21 2.42 -7.46
N TYR A 130 5.97 2.83 -7.18
CA TYR A 130 5.06 3.34 -8.19
C TYR A 130 4.53 4.71 -7.80
N VAL A 131 4.54 5.64 -8.75
CA VAL A 131 3.92 6.95 -8.59
C VAL A 131 2.99 7.26 -9.75
N SER A 132 1.79 7.75 -9.43
CA SER A 132 0.84 8.29 -10.40
C SER A 132 0.53 9.74 -10.06
N GLY A 133 1.00 10.65 -10.91
CA GLY A 133 0.73 12.08 -10.77
C GLY A 133 -0.45 12.52 -11.62
N LYS A 134 -1.44 13.16 -11.00
CA LYS A 134 -2.55 13.81 -11.72
C LYS A 134 -2.08 15.07 -12.42
N SER A 135 -2.60 15.32 -13.62
CA SER A 135 -2.33 16.56 -14.35
C SER A 135 -3.02 17.77 -13.74
N GLU A 136 -2.56 18.97 -14.11
CA GLU A 136 -3.14 20.23 -13.62
C GLU A 136 -4.64 20.35 -13.92
N TRP A 137 -5.09 19.95 -15.12
CA TRP A 137 -6.53 19.93 -15.45
C TRP A 137 -7.30 18.91 -14.60
N GLN A 138 -6.74 17.72 -14.36
CA GLN A 138 -7.39 16.73 -13.50
C GLN A 138 -7.50 17.24 -12.07
N SER A 139 -6.47 17.89 -11.54
CA SER A 139 -6.45 18.42 -10.16
C SER A 139 -7.44 19.57 -9.91
N LYS A 140 -7.99 20.19 -10.96
CA LYS A 140 -9.12 21.13 -10.84
C LYS A 140 -10.44 20.43 -10.54
N LYS A 141 -10.53 19.12 -10.79
CA LYS A 141 -11.69 18.32 -10.41
C LYS A 141 -11.61 17.99 -8.93
N ARG A 142 -12.75 18.05 -8.25
CA ARG A 142 -12.86 17.79 -6.81
C ARG A 142 -12.45 16.36 -6.42
N ASP A 143 -12.58 15.39 -7.32
CA ASP A 143 -12.35 13.97 -7.09
C ASP A 143 -10.96 13.49 -7.55
N SER A 144 -9.95 14.36 -7.55
CA SER A 144 -8.64 14.05 -8.12
C SER A 144 -7.51 14.17 -7.11
N GLN A 145 -6.78 13.07 -6.91
CA GLN A 145 -5.53 13.06 -6.15
C GLN A 145 -4.53 12.08 -6.78
N SER A 146 -3.25 12.40 -6.56
CA SER A 146 -2.11 11.59 -6.94
C SER A 146 -1.86 10.49 -5.91
N THR A 147 -1.11 9.47 -6.30
CA THR A 147 -0.77 8.34 -5.44
C THR A 147 0.70 7.97 -5.56
N LEU A 148 1.33 7.63 -4.45
CA LEU A 148 2.63 6.97 -4.42
C LEU A 148 2.51 5.68 -3.61
N THR A 149 3.07 4.60 -4.14
CA THR A 149 3.20 3.33 -3.43
C THR A 149 4.64 2.88 -3.45
N PHE A 150 5.08 2.23 -2.36
CA PHE A 150 6.35 1.52 -2.35
C PHE A 150 6.23 0.23 -1.55
N SER A 151 7.03 -0.76 -1.88
CA SER A 151 7.08 -2.03 -1.16
C SER A 151 8.49 -2.54 -0.96
N MET A 152 8.62 -3.39 0.07
CA MET A 152 9.84 -4.10 0.44
C MET A 152 9.45 -5.53 0.88
N PRO A 153 10.38 -6.50 0.78
CA PRO A 153 10.16 -7.86 1.29
C PRO A 153 9.73 -7.85 2.76
N ILE A 154 8.87 -8.80 3.14
CA ILE A 154 8.37 -8.95 4.52
C ILE A 154 9.53 -9.11 5.50
N GLU A 155 10.41 -10.08 5.26
CA GLU A 155 11.56 -10.37 6.12
C GLU A 155 12.46 -9.14 6.31
N TRP A 156 12.71 -8.40 5.22
CA TRP A 156 13.52 -7.18 5.30
C TRP A 156 12.89 -6.13 6.21
N VAL A 157 11.56 -5.94 6.14
CA VAL A 157 10.85 -4.98 7.00
C VAL A 157 10.79 -5.45 8.46
N GLU A 158 10.66 -6.74 8.71
CA GLU A 158 10.70 -7.29 10.08
C GLU A 158 12.07 -7.09 10.75
N GLU A 159 13.15 -7.18 9.95
CA GLU A 159 14.52 -6.90 10.39
C GLU A 159 14.81 -5.39 10.49
N ASN A 160 14.20 -4.56 9.63
CA ASN A 160 14.45 -3.13 9.50
C ASN A 160 13.19 -2.24 9.67
N PRO A 161 12.36 -2.46 10.72
CA PRO A 161 11.04 -1.85 10.81
C PRO A 161 11.12 -0.33 10.94
N LYS A 162 12.11 0.17 11.68
CA LYS A 162 12.33 1.62 11.84
C LYS A 162 12.72 2.31 10.54
N VAL A 163 13.43 1.63 9.63
CA VAL A 163 13.77 2.21 8.32
C VAL A 163 12.50 2.36 7.49
N TYR A 164 11.64 1.34 7.47
CA TYR A 164 10.36 1.41 6.77
C TYR A 164 9.44 2.49 7.33
N ILE A 165 9.33 2.57 8.66
CA ILE A 165 8.55 3.60 9.37
C ILE A 165 9.07 5.00 9.01
N ASP A 166 10.38 5.23 9.04
CA ASP A 166 10.98 6.53 8.74
C ASP A 166 10.73 6.93 7.28
N LEU A 167 10.87 6.00 6.31
CA LEU A 167 10.49 6.25 4.92
C LEU A 167 9.03 6.65 4.78
N PHE A 168 8.11 5.93 5.45
CA PHE A 168 6.68 6.25 5.39
C PHE A 168 6.37 7.66 5.95
N ILE A 169 6.95 8.01 7.11
CA ILE A 169 6.81 9.34 7.73
C ILE A 169 7.38 10.42 6.81
N ASN A 170 8.59 10.24 6.30
CA ASN A 170 9.27 11.21 5.45
C ASN A 170 8.52 11.42 4.13
N PHE A 171 7.97 10.35 3.55
CA PHE A 171 7.20 10.47 2.31
C PHE A 171 5.87 11.17 2.58
N ALA A 172 5.20 10.87 3.70
CA ALA A 172 3.98 11.56 4.09
C ALA A 172 4.23 13.07 4.31
N ASN A 173 5.36 13.43 4.93
CA ASN A 173 5.78 14.82 5.12
C ASN A 173 6.04 15.54 3.78
N ARG A 174 6.95 15.02 2.95
CA ARG A 174 7.34 15.66 1.69
C ARG A 174 6.17 15.83 0.73
N LEU A 175 5.30 14.82 0.68
CA LEU A 175 4.13 14.83 -0.20
C LEU A 175 2.94 15.58 0.40
N LYS A 176 3.05 16.07 1.64
CA LYS A 176 1.95 16.70 2.39
C LYS A 176 0.69 15.82 2.32
N ALA A 177 0.87 14.55 2.68
CA ALA A 177 -0.15 13.52 2.48
C ALA A 177 -1.49 13.93 3.11
N ASN A 178 -2.58 13.74 2.37
CA ASN A 178 -3.92 13.84 2.94
C ASN A 178 -4.16 12.65 3.87
N HIS A 179 -3.81 11.47 3.38
CA HIS A 179 -3.81 10.22 4.13
C HIS A 179 -2.96 9.17 3.43
N GLY A 180 -2.74 8.06 4.12
CA GLY A 180 -2.05 6.90 3.60
C GLY A 180 -2.08 5.77 4.60
N TYR A 181 -1.58 4.61 4.20
CA TYR A 181 -1.46 3.46 5.09
C TYR A 181 -0.34 2.54 4.61
N ALA A 182 0.20 1.72 5.50
CA ALA A 182 1.16 0.68 5.15
C ALA A 182 1.00 -0.58 6.00
N GLY A 183 1.21 -1.74 5.39
CA GLY A 183 1.10 -3.06 6.01
C GLY A 183 1.28 -4.19 4.99
N TYR A 184 0.88 -5.41 5.35
CA TYR A 184 0.90 -6.54 4.43
C TYR A 184 0.12 -6.24 3.16
N ALA A 185 0.64 -6.68 2.02
CA ALA A 185 0.00 -6.58 0.72
C ALA A 185 0.42 -7.76 -0.16
N CYS A 186 -0.34 -7.99 -1.23
CA CYS A 186 0.13 -8.77 -2.37
C CYS A 186 0.43 -7.80 -3.51
N ILE A 187 1.69 -7.70 -3.91
CA ILE A 187 2.09 -6.91 -5.07
C ILE A 187 1.79 -7.75 -6.30
N ILE A 188 0.91 -7.28 -7.16
CA ILE A 188 0.58 -7.94 -8.43
C ILE A 188 1.23 -7.23 -9.59
N SER A 189 1.48 -7.95 -10.69
CA SER A 189 1.98 -7.33 -11.92
C SER A 189 1.04 -6.22 -12.37
N LYS A 190 1.51 -4.97 -12.30
CA LYS A 190 0.71 -3.81 -12.68
C LYS A 190 0.48 -3.72 -14.19
N ILE A 191 1.38 -4.29 -14.99
CA ILE A 191 1.30 -4.34 -16.46
C ILE A 191 0.30 -5.43 -16.92
N ARG A 192 0.08 -6.45 -16.09
CA ARG A 192 -0.87 -7.56 -16.33
C ARG A 192 -1.82 -7.73 -15.15
N ASN A 193 -2.37 -6.63 -14.64
CA ASN A 193 -3.13 -6.64 -13.40
C ASN A 193 -4.42 -7.48 -13.53
N ASP A 194 -5.09 -7.39 -14.66
CA ASP A 194 -6.31 -8.15 -14.98
C ASP A 194 -6.16 -9.65 -14.73
N LYS A 195 -5.03 -10.24 -15.11
CA LYS A 195 -4.72 -11.66 -14.92
C LYS A 195 -4.35 -12.02 -13.48
N ASN A 196 -3.95 -11.05 -12.65
CA ASN A 196 -3.35 -11.29 -11.34
C ASN A 196 -4.19 -10.78 -10.16
N GLU A 197 -5.16 -9.89 -10.40
CA GLU A 197 -6.18 -9.48 -9.42
C GLU A 197 -6.93 -10.68 -8.79
N PRO A 198 -7.25 -11.78 -9.52
CA PRO A 198 -7.84 -12.97 -8.91
C PRO A 198 -6.96 -13.60 -7.81
N THR A 199 -5.64 -13.58 -7.98
CA THR A 199 -4.69 -14.06 -6.98
C THR A 199 -4.70 -13.18 -5.73
N GLU A 200 -4.70 -11.86 -5.90
CA GLU A 200 -4.84 -10.91 -4.78
C GLU A 200 -6.18 -11.10 -4.04
N ALA A 201 -7.28 -11.30 -4.79
CA ALA A 201 -8.61 -11.56 -4.22
C ALA A 201 -8.67 -12.89 -3.45
N PHE A 202 -7.98 -13.93 -3.93
CA PHE A 202 -7.83 -15.19 -3.19
C PHE A 202 -7.07 -14.98 -1.88
N LEU A 203 -5.90 -14.33 -1.94
CA LEU A 203 -5.06 -14.10 -0.76
C LEU A 203 -5.75 -13.21 0.28
N SER A 204 -6.52 -12.21 -0.11
CA SER A 204 -7.24 -11.33 0.83
C SER A 204 -8.29 -12.05 1.68
N ARG A 205 -8.71 -13.24 1.25
CA ARG A 205 -9.62 -14.11 2.02
C ARG A 205 -8.86 -15.00 2.99
N LYS A 206 -7.55 -15.14 2.85
CA LYS A 206 -6.67 -15.87 3.76
C LYS A 206 -5.94 -14.95 4.74
N LEU A 207 -5.58 -13.76 4.27
CA LEU A 207 -4.85 -12.72 5.01
C LEU A 207 -5.74 -11.48 5.08
N TRP A 208 -6.56 -11.39 6.13
CA TRP A 208 -7.61 -10.40 6.26
C TRP A 208 -7.07 -8.98 6.47
N ALA A 209 -5.88 -8.81 7.05
CA ALA A 209 -5.33 -7.49 7.29
C ALA A 209 -4.55 -6.92 6.09
N MET A 210 -4.33 -7.75 5.06
CA MET A 210 -3.62 -7.38 3.84
C MET A 210 -4.34 -6.26 3.05
N ASP A 211 -3.60 -5.25 2.59
CA ASP A 211 -4.09 -4.26 1.63
C ASP A 211 -4.26 -4.87 0.24
N VAL A 212 -5.33 -4.45 -0.46
CA VAL A 212 -5.73 -4.98 -1.77
C VAL A 212 -6.00 -3.89 -2.79
N GLY A 213 -5.72 -4.17 -4.05
CA GLY A 213 -6.15 -3.38 -5.19
C GLY A 213 -5.27 -2.18 -5.51
N ASN A 214 -5.69 -1.46 -6.55
CA ASN A 214 -4.89 -0.42 -7.16
C ASN A 214 -5.20 0.95 -6.56
N ALA A 215 -4.24 1.53 -5.83
CA ALA A 215 -4.36 2.85 -5.21
C ALA A 215 -4.81 3.95 -6.21
N MET A 216 -4.30 3.93 -7.44
CA MET A 216 -4.66 4.90 -8.48
C MET A 216 -6.14 4.80 -8.89
N LEU A 217 -6.71 3.59 -8.90
CA LEU A 217 -8.13 3.37 -9.19
C LEU A 217 -9.00 3.91 -8.06
N SER A 218 -8.63 3.62 -6.82
CA SER A 218 -9.39 4.03 -5.64
C SER A 218 -9.28 5.52 -5.32
N ALA A 219 -8.19 6.18 -5.76
CA ALA A 219 -7.85 7.57 -5.42
C ALA A 219 -9.03 8.54 -5.52
N LYS A 220 -9.86 8.48 -6.57
CA LYS A 220 -10.98 9.43 -6.72
C LYS A 220 -12.09 9.30 -5.68
N TYR A 221 -12.24 8.14 -5.06
CA TYR A 221 -13.25 7.91 -4.01
C TYR A 221 -12.74 8.26 -2.62
N LEU A 222 -11.44 8.54 -2.48
CA LEU A 222 -10.76 8.71 -1.20
C LEU A 222 -10.32 10.16 -0.97
N VAL A 223 -10.93 11.13 -1.65
CA VAL A 223 -10.54 12.54 -1.50
C VAL A 223 -11.00 13.11 -0.16
N ASP A 224 -12.18 12.69 0.30
CA ASP A 224 -12.84 13.19 1.51
C ASP A 224 -12.82 12.17 2.66
N GLY A 225 -11.97 11.13 2.57
CA GLY A 225 -11.85 10.13 3.62
C GLY A 225 -10.83 9.04 3.33
N ILE A 226 -10.66 8.14 4.28
CA ILE A 226 -9.70 7.04 4.22
C ILE A 226 -10.34 5.75 3.69
N LYS A 227 -9.52 4.88 3.09
CA LYS A 227 -9.94 3.54 2.65
C LYS A 227 -10.03 2.55 3.80
N THR A 228 -9.01 2.55 4.65
CA THR A 228 -8.80 1.56 5.70
C THR A 228 -7.74 2.05 6.69
N VAL A 229 -7.53 1.27 7.74
CA VAL A 229 -6.38 1.39 8.65
C VAL A 229 -5.45 0.20 8.43
N SER A 230 -4.19 0.33 8.82
CA SER A 230 -3.20 -0.75 8.77
C SER A 230 -2.13 -0.56 9.85
N TRP A 231 -1.01 -1.29 9.75
CA TRP A 231 0.13 -1.17 10.66
C TRP A 231 0.56 0.29 10.86
N LEU A 232 0.73 1.02 9.76
CA LEU A 232 0.92 2.46 9.75
C LEU A 232 -0.29 3.11 9.06
N THR A 233 -0.81 4.19 9.65
CA THR A 233 -1.93 4.95 9.07
C THR A 233 -1.61 6.44 9.18
N ALA A 234 -1.45 7.12 8.04
CA ALA A 234 -1.21 8.56 7.95
C ALA A 234 -2.54 9.30 7.75
N ILE A 235 -2.78 10.36 8.51
CA ILE A 235 -3.97 11.21 8.41
C ILE A 235 -3.57 12.66 8.64
N ASN A 236 -4.06 13.57 7.79
CA ASN A 236 -3.82 15.00 7.94
C ASN A 236 -4.41 15.55 9.25
N TYR A 237 -3.88 16.69 9.72
CA TYR A 237 -4.36 17.29 10.97
C TYR A 237 -5.81 17.79 10.88
N GLU A 238 -6.29 18.17 9.70
CA GLU A 238 -7.69 18.57 9.51
C GLU A 238 -8.66 17.46 9.93
N TRP A 239 -8.37 16.21 9.58
CA TRP A 239 -9.20 15.05 9.90
C TRP A 239 -8.87 14.49 11.28
N PHE A 240 -7.58 14.39 11.62
CA PHE A 240 -7.16 13.87 12.92
C PHE A 240 -7.68 14.72 14.09
N ASN A 241 -7.69 16.04 13.96
CA ASN A 241 -8.17 16.92 15.03
C ASN A 241 -9.68 16.74 15.33
N LYS A 242 -10.49 16.32 14.35
CA LYS A 242 -11.90 15.98 14.58
C LYS A 242 -12.02 14.78 15.52
N ILE A 243 -11.25 13.72 15.23
CA ILE A 243 -11.18 12.52 16.08
C ILE A 243 -10.62 12.84 17.46
N LYS A 244 -9.49 13.56 17.53
CA LYS A 244 -8.84 13.95 18.78
C LYS A 244 -9.76 14.74 19.72
N ASN A 245 -10.65 15.56 19.17
CA ASN A 245 -11.57 16.37 19.96
C ASN A 245 -12.79 15.59 20.47
N GLU A 246 -13.16 14.49 19.82
CA GLU A 246 -14.33 13.67 20.16
C GLU A 246 -13.96 12.44 21.00
N GLU A 247 -12.74 11.92 20.83
CA GLU A 247 -12.29 10.66 21.44
C GLU A 247 -11.27 10.88 22.57
N ALA A 248 -11.37 10.06 23.62
CA ALA A 248 -10.37 10.03 24.68
C ALA A 248 -9.15 9.19 24.27
N LEU A 249 -8.36 9.69 23.30
CA LEU A 249 -7.31 8.92 22.61
C LEU A 249 -6.29 8.22 23.53
N ASN A 250 -5.94 8.80 24.70
CA ASN A 250 -5.06 8.13 25.67
C ASN A 250 -5.64 6.80 26.22
N SER A 251 -6.95 6.73 26.36
CA SER A 251 -7.66 5.53 26.81
C SER A 251 -7.96 4.59 25.63
N GLU A 252 -8.30 5.16 24.48
CA GLU A 252 -8.72 4.40 23.30
C GLU A 252 -7.56 3.77 22.53
N LEU A 253 -6.38 4.42 22.56
CA LEU A 253 -5.14 3.99 21.91
C LEU A 253 -4.00 3.93 22.95
N PRO A 254 -3.97 2.88 23.81
CA PRO A 254 -2.99 2.79 24.87
C PRO A 254 -1.56 2.76 24.32
N MET A 255 -0.74 3.62 24.90
CA MET A 255 0.60 3.94 24.44
C MET A 255 1.61 2.77 24.45
N ASN A 256 1.26 1.63 25.04
CA ASN A 256 2.09 0.42 24.96
C ASN A 256 1.98 -0.28 23.60
N TRP A 257 0.93 -0.03 22.81
CA TRP A 257 0.70 -0.66 21.51
C TRP A 257 0.49 0.33 20.36
N PHE A 258 0.21 1.60 20.70
CA PHE A 258 0.01 2.66 19.72
C PHE A 258 0.99 3.81 19.92
N ILE A 259 1.50 4.36 18.83
CA ILE A 259 2.36 5.55 18.85
C ILE A 259 2.02 6.45 17.66
N GLY A 260 2.02 7.76 17.91
CA GLY A 260 1.83 8.77 16.88
C GLY A 260 3.14 9.47 16.55
N TYR A 261 3.35 9.76 15.27
CA TYR A 261 4.47 10.54 14.75
C TYR A 261 3.94 11.73 13.97
N ASP A 262 4.37 12.94 14.32
CA ASP A 262 4.08 14.12 13.50
C ASP A 262 4.87 14.05 12.18
N TYR A 263 4.17 14.21 11.06
CA TYR A 263 4.78 14.36 9.74
C TYR A 263 4.64 15.79 9.19
N GLY A 264 4.37 16.78 10.04
CA GLY A 264 4.30 18.21 9.75
C GLY A 264 2.92 18.70 9.32
N THR A 265 2.19 17.93 8.51
CA THR A 265 0.80 18.26 8.09
C THR A 265 -0.24 17.26 8.59
N GLY A 266 0.16 16.34 9.46
CA GLY A 266 -0.69 15.31 10.05
C GLY A 266 0.08 14.36 10.94
N VAL A 267 -0.56 13.25 11.29
CA VAL A 267 0.01 12.20 12.14
C VAL A 267 0.07 10.86 11.39
N VAL A 268 1.18 10.13 11.57
CA VAL A 268 1.26 8.69 11.33
C VAL A 268 0.97 7.98 12.64
N ILE A 269 -0.06 7.14 12.67
CA ILE A 269 -0.37 6.26 13.79
C ILE A 269 0.18 4.87 13.46
N GLN A 270 1.10 4.37 14.29
CA GLN A 270 1.54 2.98 14.27
C GLN A 270 0.69 2.17 15.25
N ALA A 271 0.08 1.09 14.77
CA ALA A 271 -0.74 0.15 15.52
C ALA A 271 -0.02 -1.20 15.61
N GLY A 272 0.58 -1.50 16.77
CA GLY A 272 1.36 -2.72 16.99
C GLY A 272 2.85 -2.58 16.63
N ALA A 273 3.64 -3.53 17.11
CA ALA A 273 5.10 -3.51 16.96
C ALA A 273 5.56 -3.80 15.52
N LEU A 274 4.92 -4.76 14.86
CA LEU A 274 5.25 -5.20 13.50
C LEU A 274 3.97 -5.26 12.67
N PRO A 275 4.08 -5.23 11.32
CA PRO A 275 2.94 -5.52 10.48
C PRO A 275 2.40 -6.92 10.78
N ASN A 276 1.08 -7.05 10.80
CA ASN A 276 0.34 -8.29 10.92
C ASN A 276 -0.49 -8.52 9.65
N ASP A 277 -0.54 -9.76 9.16
CA ASP A 277 -1.19 -10.19 7.92
C ASP A 277 -2.68 -10.48 8.08
N GLY A 278 -3.15 -10.67 9.32
CA GLY A 278 -4.51 -11.08 9.63
C GLY A 278 -4.80 -12.49 9.11
N SER A 279 -3.87 -13.44 9.29
CA SER A 279 -4.08 -14.81 8.81
C SER A 279 -5.30 -15.48 9.46
N MET A 280 -6.16 -16.10 8.65
CA MET A 280 -7.28 -16.91 9.15
C MET A 280 -6.84 -18.13 9.97
N GLU A 281 -5.60 -18.57 9.84
CA GLU A 281 -5.07 -19.74 10.56
C GLU A 281 -4.63 -19.41 11.98
N SER A 282 -4.38 -18.13 12.28
CA SER A 282 -3.91 -17.67 13.59
C SER A 282 -4.83 -16.60 14.16
N ASP A 283 -4.85 -15.42 13.55
CA ASP A 283 -5.67 -14.30 13.98
C ASP A 283 -6.08 -13.40 12.79
N PRO A 284 -7.33 -13.51 12.30
CA PRO A 284 -7.80 -12.68 11.19
C PRO A 284 -8.06 -11.21 11.57
N LEU A 285 -8.19 -10.89 12.86
CA LEU A 285 -8.60 -9.58 13.34
C LEU A 285 -7.66 -9.07 14.44
N PRO A 286 -6.43 -8.65 14.10
CA PRO A 286 -5.45 -8.18 15.09
C PRO A 286 -6.01 -7.04 15.93
N ALA A 287 -5.86 -7.13 17.25
CA ALA A 287 -6.46 -6.16 18.17
C ALA A 287 -6.02 -4.71 17.89
N PRO A 288 -4.74 -4.42 17.57
CA PRO A 288 -4.32 -3.07 17.26
C PRO A 288 -5.10 -2.46 16.07
N TYR A 289 -5.40 -3.26 15.06
CA TYR A 289 -6.08 -2.79 13.84
C TYR A 289 -7.57 -2.59 14.05
N VAL A 290 -8.22 -3.50 14.77
CA VAL A 290 -9.64 -3.38 15.13
C VAL A 290 -9.88 -2.14 16.00
N LEU A 291 -9.05 -1.94 17.03
CA LEU A 291 -9.19 -0.80 17.92
C LEU A 291 -8.91 0.53 17.20
N LEU A 292 -7.89 0.58 16.32
CA LEU A 292 -7.63 1.76 15.49
C LEU A 292 -8.76 2.01 14.48
N ASN A 293 -9.29 0.95 13.85
CA ASN A 293 -10.40 1.05 12.92
C ASN A 293 -11.63 1.64 13.58
N ARG A 294 -11.98 1.25 14.81
CA ARG A 294 -13.12 1.81 15.55
C ARG A 294 -13.00 3.34 15.65
N ILE A 295 -11.82 3.84 16.02
CA ILE A 295 -11.54 5.26 16.24
C ILE A 295 -11.53 6.05 14.94
N LEU A 296 -11.00 5.48 13.86
CA LEU A 296 -10.91 6.15 12.56
C LEU A 296 -12.10 5.87 11.65
N LYS A 297 -13.07 5.04 12.08
CA LYS A 297 -14.29 4.69 11.34
C LYS A 297 -15.05 5.92 10.83
N PRO A 298 -15.20 7.02 11.59
CA PRO A 298 -15.89 8.22 11.09
C PRO A 298 -15.21 8.88 9.88
N LEU A 299 -13.91 8.64 9.67
CA LEU A 299 -13.16 9.17 8.51
C LEU A 299 -13.20 8.23 7.30
N ARG A 300 -13.65 6.98 7.46
CA ARG A 300 -13.65 5.98 6.40
C ARG A 300 -14.76 6.26 5.40
N VAL A 301 -14.44 6.20 4.11
CA VAL A 301 -15.44 6.42 3.07
C VAL A 301 -16.50 5.32 3.10
N GLU A 302 -17.76 5.68 2.88
CA GLU A 302 -18.86 4.72 2.91
C GLU A 302 -18.81 3.75 1.72
N LYS A 303 -18.43 4.26 0.53
CA LYS A 303 -18.45 3.53 -0.73
C LYS A 303 -17.15 3.67 -1.50
N ILE A 304 -16.58 2.53 -1.87
CA ILE A 304 -15.45 2.44 -2.79
C ILE A 304 -15.95 1.57 -3.95
N GLN A 305 -16.24 2.18 -5.11
CA GLN A 305 -16.96 1.45 -6.17
C GLN A 305 -16.24 0.17 -6.60
N ALA A 306 -14.92 0.24 -6.74
CA ALA A 306 -14.11 -0.88 -7.17
C ALA A 306 -12.69 -0.79 -6.58
N ILE A 307 -12.22 -1.91 -6.01
CA ILE A 307 -10.83 -2.12 -5.60
C ILE A 307 -10.07 -2.85 -6.73
N HIS A 308 -10.76 -3.75 -7.44
CA HIS A 308 -10.30 -4.46 -8.64
C HIS A 308 -10.98 -3.94 -9.91
N ARG A 309 -10.35 -4.09 -11.07
CA ARG A 309 -10.84 -3.62 -12.38
C ARG A 309 -10.97 -4.74 -13.42
N GLY A 310 -10.33 -5.87 -13.19
CA GLY A 310 -10.20 -6.97 -14.11
C GLY A 310 -11.53 -7.63 -14.46
N ASN A 311 -11.51 -8.42 -15.52
CA ASN A 311 -12.68 -9.15 -16.01
C ASN A 311 -12.67 -10.64 -15.59
N TYR A 312 -11.57 -11.12 -15.01
CA TYR A 312 -11.42 -12.50 -14.57
C TYR A 312 -12.02 -12.71 -13.17
N SER A 313 -13.33 -12.56 -13.05
CA SER A 313 -14.06 -12.83 -11.81
C SER A 313 -14.84 -14.14 -11.96
N THR A 314 -14.66 -15.08 -11.02
CA THR A 314 -15.46 -16.33 -10.96
C THR A 314 -16.25 -16.40 -9.65
N GLU A 315 -17.11 -17.41 -9.49
CA GLU A 315 -17.81 -17.64 -8.22
C GLU A 315 -16.84 -18.08 -7.10
N GLU A 316 -15.83 -18.88 -7.46
CA GLU A 316 -14.79 -19.37 -6.55
C GLU A 316 -13.79 -18.27 -6.22
N ASN A 317 -13.47 -17.40 -7.17
CA ASN A 317 -12.55 -16.27 -7.02
C ASN A 317 -13.17 -14.95 -7.48
N PRO A 318 -14.16 -14.44 -6.74
CA PRO A 318 -14.78 -13.18 -7.09
C PRO A 318 -13.83 -12.02 -6.82
N LEU A 319 -13.75 -11.11 -7.78
CA LEU A 319 -13.01 -9.86 -7.60
C LEU A 319 -13.68 -8.97 -6.55
N ILE A 320 -12.88 -8.11 -5.93
CA ILE A 320 -13.29 -7.21 -4.86
C ILE A 320 -13.88 -5.94 -5.48
N THR A 321 -15.16 -6.01 -5.86
CA THR A 321 -15.91 -4.90 -6.46
C THR A 321 -17.29 -4.74 -5.80
N GLY A 322 -17.88 -3.54 -5.91
CA GLY A 322 -19.20 -3.24 -5.37
C GLY A 322 -19.30 -3.59 -3.87
N TYR A 323 -20.32 -4.36 -3.50
CA TYR A 323 -20.56 -4.76 -2.11
C TYR A 323 -19.40 -5.54 -1.47
N ARG A 324 -18.60 -6.27 -2.25
CA ARG A 324 -17.42 -6.99 -1.73
C ARG A 324 -16.31 -6.02 -1.34
N ALA A 325 -16.15 -4.93 -2.10
CA ALA A 325 -15.20 -3.88 -1.77
C ALA A 325 -15.62 -3.12 -0.51
N GLU A 326 -16.91 -2.85 -0.36
CA GLU A 326 -17.46 -2.27 0.87
C GLU A 326 -17.31 -3.20 2.07
N ALA A 327 -17.56 -4.50 1.91
CA ALA A 327 -17.35 -5.50 2.96
C ALA A 327 -15.87 -5.57 3.37
N TRP A 328 -14.94 -5.53 2.40
CA TRP A 328 -13.51 -5.49 2.71
C TRP A 328 -13.12 -4.23 3.50
N MET A 329 -13.69 -3.06 3.18
CA MET A 329 -13.44 -1.85 3.97
C MET A 329 -13.94 -1.96 5.42
N LYS A 330 -15.03 -2.70 5.64
CA LYS A 330 -15.69 -2.90 6.94
C LYS A 330 -15.19 -4.13 7.70
N ARG A 331 -14.18 -4.86 7.20
CA ARG A 331 -13.72 -6.14 7.78
C ARG A 331 -13.26 -6.07 9.23
N PHE A 332 -12.86 -4.89 9.71
CA PHE A 332 -12.45 -4.64 11.10
C PHE A 332 -13.55 -4.00 11.95
N ASP A 333 -14.77 -3.88 11.43
CA ASP A 333 -15.88 -3.37 12.20
C ASP A 333 -16.30 -4.41 13.24
N ILE A 334 -16.53 -3.92 14.45
CA ILE A 334 -17.02 -4.70 15.58
C ILE A 334 -18.21 -3.95 16.18
N GLU A 335 -19.03 -4.68 16.93
CA GLU A 335 -20.08 -4.10 17.77
C GLU A 335 -19.45 -3.48 19.03
N ASP A 336 -20.12 -2.49 19.61
CA ASP A 336 -19.58 -1.72 20.75
C ASP A 336 -19.36 -2.58 22.01
N ASP A 337 -20.16 -3.62 22.19
CA ASP A 337 -20.04 -4.56 23.32
C ASP A 337 -18.80 -5.46 23.20
N GLN A 338 -18.25 -5.64 22.00
CA GLN A 338 -17.02 -6.39 21.74
C GLN A 338 -15.76 -5.58 22.07
N LYS A 339 -15.88 -4.26 22.34
CA LYS A 339 -14.74 -3.37 22.61
C LYS A 339 -13.83 -3.90 23.72
N LEU A 340 -14.40 -4.35 24.84
CA LEU A 340 -13.62 -4.83 25.99
C LEU A 340 -12.85 -6.12 25.68
N ASP A 341 -13.42 -7.01 24.87
CA ASP A 341 -12.75 -8.24 24.44
C ASP A 341 -11.50 -7.93 23.63
N TYR A 342 -11.54 -6.91 22.77
CA TYR A 342 -10.38 -6.48 22.00
C TYR A 342 -9.32 -5.76 22.86
N PHE A 343 -9.70 -5.06 23.93
CA PHE A 343 -8.71 -4.55 24.90
C PHE A 343 -8.05 -5.68 25.71
N SER A 344 -8.80 -6.74 26.03
CA SER A 344 -8.26 -7.95 26.67
C SER A 344 -7.30 -8.67 25.72
N LYS A 345 -7.68 -8.83 24.46
CA LYS A 345 -6.83 -9.37 23.40
C LYS A 345 -5.56 -8.55 23.22
N LEU A 346 -5.66 -7.22 23.21
CA LEU A 346 -4.51 -6.31 23.12
C LEU A 346 -3.46 -6.56 24.20
N GLN A 347 -3.84 -7.01 25.41
CA GLN A 347 -2.86 -7.30 26.47
C GLN A 347 -1.88 -8.43 26.10
N HIS A 348 -2.25 -9.30 25.16
CA HIS A 348 -1.44 -10.42 24.67
C HIS A 348 -0.63 -10.04 23.43
N GLU A 349 -0.86 -8.87 22.85
CA GLU A 349 -0.11 -8.37 21.69
C GLU A 349 1.27 -7.87 22.11
N PRO A 350 2.30 -8.02 21.25
CA PRO A 350 3.62 -7.47 21.51
C PRO A 350 3.57 -5.94 21.74
N LYS A 351 4.14 -5.51 22.86
CA LYS A 351 4.26 -4.08 23.18
C LYS A 351 5.33 -3.40 22.33
N LEU A 352 5.10 -2.14 22.01
CA LEU A 352 6.08 -1.25 21.40
C LEU A 352 7.32 -1.13 22.30
N ASN A 353 8.47 -1.10 21.64
CA ASN A 353 9.76 -0.85 22.28
C ASN A 353 10.71 -0.21 21.25
N SER A 354 11.90 0.20 21.69
CA SER A 354 12.89 0.94 20.87
C SER A 354 13.46 0.15 19.68
N LYS A 355 13.24 -1.17 19.60
CA LYS A 355 13.56 -1.98 18.42
C LYS A 355 12.59 -1.69 17.28
N TYR A 356 11.30 -1.54 17.60
CA TYR A 356 10.20 -1.54 16.63
C TYR A 356 9.51 -0.17 16.45
N ALA A 357 9.89 0.83 17.24
CA ALA A 357 9.28 2.17 17.20
C ALA A 357 10.27 3.28 17.62
N PHE A 358 10.00 4.51 17.18
CA PHE A 358 10.73 5.72 17.57
C PHE A 358 10.08 6.34 18.81
N LEU A 359 10.33 5.78 19.98
CA LEU A 359 9.73 6.25 21.24
C LEU A 359 10.07 7.72 21.56
N ASP A 360 11.20 8.21 21.05
CA ASP A 360 11.69 9.59 21.16
C ASP A 360 10.98 10.57 20.22
N LYS A 361 10.36 10.08 19.13
CA LYS A 361 9.58 10.89 18.18
C LYS A 361 8.08 10.86 18.47
N ARG A 362 7.67 10.27 19.60
CA ARG A 362 6.26 10.17 19.99
C ARG A 362 5.64 11.56 20.14
N ILE A 363 4.44 11.73 19.60
CA ILE A 363 3.55 12.82 20.00
C ILE A 363 2.62 12.38 21.13
N ASP A 364 2.28 13.32 22.00
CA ASP A 364 1.16 13.15 22.93
C ASP A 364 -0.15 13.24 22.15
N TRP A 365 -1.13 12.44 22.57
CA TRP A 365 -2.46 12.53 21.98
C TRP A 365 -3.21 13.81 22.37
N ASN A 366 -2.77 14.49 23.45
CA ASN A 366 -3.38 15.69 24.04
C ASN A 366 -3.09 16.98 23.29
#